data_AF-A0A2D7BVQ6-F1
#
_entry.id   AF-A0A2D7BVQ6-F1
#
_cell.length_a   1.000
_cell.length_b   1.000
_cell.length_c   1.000
_cell.angle_alpha   90.00
_cell.angle_beta   90.00
_cell.angle_gamma   90.00
#
_symmetry.space_group_name_H-M   'P 1'
#
loop_
_entity.id
_entity.type
_entity.pdbx_description
1 polymer ?
#
loop_
_entity_poly.entity_id
_entity_poly.type
_entity_poly.pdbx_seq_one_letter_code
_entity_poly.pdbx_strand_id
1 'polypeptide(L)'
;MLLRILSVIFYILIIISCSSIPDQVDKKKFIDSDDNAFIFTSTTNLNLIINQDNYNGSYVVALPDYKRFSEFNNFFQLGMIQAIKDQGIENNIEFILQGEVNTSKIRENFLIGPVSKESVKKIDGLIPKDRALFLNEANKNFYISLGRGSQLNTLNKYLDSNEVSRVGIISDSTGDKDSEKIFKNSWFNGSRDIITIDSDPYIDSDSRIKNFLDVSESIGRFDKISKASFSSLEFIPRSRDDIKQILIFPKEATRLYELASLVRFNYGLDYEIIAITSELDDAIDQNEIGLHDISLIDHTYENRFGYDLNKSRSFCLGYDSMLLAYVISNGIQGEIRGLLGIYKIDSDSIEINSYIN
;
A
#
# COMPACT_ATOMS: atom_id res chain seq x y z
N MET A 1 -73.82 4.60 -7.29
CA MET A 1 -72.69 3.90 -7.96
C MET A 1 -71.67 4.88 -8.54
N LEU A 2 -72.11 5.91 -9.27
CA LEU A 2 -71.24 7.00 -9.77
C LEU A 2 -70.40 7.73 -8.70
N LEU A 3 -70.99 8.02 -7.53
CA LEU A 3 -70.24 8.68 -6.44
C LEU A 3 -69.06 7.85 -5.92
N ARG A 4 -69.18 6.52 -5.85
CA ARG A 4 -68.08 5.64 -5.41
C ARG A 4 -66.96 5.58 -6.45
N ILE A 5 -67.28 5.65 -7.74
CA ILE A 5 -66.30 5.67 -8.83
C ILE A 5 -65.51 6.98 -8.80
N LEU A 6 -66.20 8.11 -8.57
CA LEU A 6 -65.56 9.43 -8.40
C LEU A 6 -64.63 9.47 -7.19
N SER A 7 -65.01 8.87 -6.06
CA SER A 7 -64.14 8.78 -4.88
C SER A 7 -62.88 7.96 -5.15
N VAL A 8 -63.01 6.82 -5.85
CA VAL A 8 -61.85 5.97 -6.18
C VAL A 8 -60.90 6.67 -7.15
N ILE A 9 -61.42 7.37 -8.16
CA ILE A 9 -60.59 8.15 -9.11
C ILE A 9 -59.87 9.31 -8.40
N PHE A 10 -60.54 9.98 -7.45
CA PHE A 10 -59.93 11.05 -6.66
C PHE A 10 -58.79 10.54 -5.76
N TYR A 11 -58.96 9.36 -5.13
CA TYR A 11 -57.88 8.73 -4.35
C TYR A 11 -56.72 8.27 -5.23
N ILE A 12 -56.98 7.73 -6.43
CA ILE A 12 -55.92 7.35 -7.37
C ILE A 12 -55.15 8.58 -7.86
N LEU A 13 -55.83 9.69 -8.16
CA LEU A 13 -55.17 10.94 -8.56
C LEU A 13 -54.31 11.55 -7.44
N ILE A 14 -54.75 11.45 -6.18
CA ILE A 14 -53.94 11.88 -5.01
C ILE A 14 -52.70 10.98 -4.84
N ILE A 15 -52.84 9.67 -5.02
CA ILE A 15 -51.71 8.73 -4.95
C ILE A 15 -50.71 9.01 -6.08
N ILE A 16 -51.19 9.32 -7.30
CA ILE A 16 -50.34 9.66 -8.45
C ILE A 16 -49.70 11.05 -8.30
N SER A 17 -50.38 12.03 -7.69
CA SER A 17 -49.80 13.35 -7.42
C SER A 17 -48.84 13.37 -6.22
N CYS A 18 -48.99 12.42 -5.30
CA CYS A 18 -48.02 12.17 -4.22
C CYS A 18 -46.91 11.19 -4.64
N SER A 19 -47.07 10.46 -5.74
CA SER A 19 -45.98 9.81 -6.45
C SER A 19 -45.33 10.79 -7.42
N SER A 20 -44.93 11.96 -6.91
CA SER A 20 -43.69 12.54 -7.40
C SER A 20 -42.65 11.47 -7.17
N ILE A 21 -42.29 10.74 -8.23
CA ILE A 21 -41.03 10.00 -8.27
C ILE A 21 -40.02 11.03 -7.79
N PRO A 22 -39.42 10.86 -6.59
CA PRO A 22 -38.34 11.74 -6.26
C PRO A 22 -37.32 11.50 -7.37
N ASP A 23 -36.81 12.57 -7.97
CA ASP A 23 -35.49 12.52 -8.58
C ASP A 23 -34.52 12.16 -7.44
N GLN A 24 -34.55 10.90 -7.00
CA GLN A 24 -33.44 10.25 -6.35
C GLN A 24 -32.41 10.12 -7.46
N VAL A 25 -31.68 11.21 -7.67
CA VAL A 25 -30.26 11.09 -7.98
C VAL A 25 -29.73 10.21 -6.85
N ASP A 26 -29.65 8.91 -7.10
CA ASP A 26 -28.91 7.98 -6.25
C ASP A 26 -27.51 8.56 -6.13
N LYS A 27 -27.27 9.26 -5.02
CA LYS A 27 -25.96 9.82 -4.67
C LYS A 27 -25.02 8.62 -4.66
N LYS A 28 -24.14 8.50 -5.66
CA LYS A 28 -23.13 7.44 -5.68
C LYS A 28 -22.25 7.59 -4.43
N LYS A 29 -22.58 6.85 -3.38
CA LYS A 29 -21.70 6.57 -2.23
C LYS A 29 -20.66 5.50 -2.57
N PHE A 30 -20.50 5.19 -3.85
CA PHE A 30 -19.65 4.14 -4.35
C PHE A 30 -18.78 4.71 -5.47
N ILE A 31 -17.47 4.56 -5.35
CA ILE A 31 -16.49 4.97 -6.34
C ILE A 31 -16.02 3.72 -7.09
N ASP A 32 -16.22 3.75 -8.41
CA ASP A 32 -15.84 2.66 -9.31
C ASP A 32 -14.31 2.47 -9.27
N SER A 33 -13.86 1.22 -9.36
CA SER A 33 -12.42 0.89 -9.38
C SER A 33 -11.81 1.19 -10.75
N ASP A 34 -10.58 1.70 -10.75
CA ASP A 34 -9.77 1.86 -11.96
C ASP A 34 -8.91 0.59 -12.16
N ASP A 35 -8.67 0.23 -13.42
CA ASP A 35 -7.94 -0.99 -13.81
C ASP A 35 -6.46 -0.91 -13.43
N ASN A 36 -5.91 0.30 -13.23
CA ASN A 36 -4.49 0.48 -12.90
C ASN A 36 -4.24 0.43 -11.38
N ALA A 37 -4.05 -0.77 -10.84
CA ALA A 37 -4.07 -1.06 -9.41
C ALA A 37 -2.75 -0.84 -8.65
N PHE A 38 -1.67 -0.42 -9.32
CA PHE A 38 -0.33 -0.39 -8.73
C PHE A 38 0.42 0.94 -8.88
N ILE A 39 -0.03 1.79 -9.81
CA ILE A 39 0.65 3.04 -10.17
C ILE A 39 -0.15 4.21 -9.62
N PHE A 40 0.55 5.15 -9.00
CA PHE A 40 -0.06 6.40 -8.59
C PHE A 40 -0.36 7.27 -9.82
N THR A 41 -1.62 7.68 -9.94
CA THR A 41 -2.09 8.60 -10.99
C THR A 41 -2.49 9.95 -10.42
N SER A 42 -3.29 9.92 -9.35
CA SER A 42 -3.75 11.08 -8.60
C SER A 42 -4.44 10.64 -7.32
N THR A 43 -4.60 11.55 -6.36
CA THR A 43 -5.50 11.32 -5.23
C THR A 43 -6.96 11.45 -5.63
N THR A 44 -7.84 10.73 -4.94
CA THR A 44 -9.29 10.89 -5.10
C THR A 44 -9.70 12.29 -4.65
N ASN A 45 -10.39 13.02 -5.53
CA ASN A 45 -10.95 14.33 -5.21
C ASN A 45 -12.39 14.17 -4.72
N LEU A 46 -12.58 14.27 -3.40
CA LEU A 46 -13.87 14.08 -2.76
C LEU A 46 -14.81 15.27 -2.95
N ASN A 47 -14.30 16.48 -3.22
CA ASN A 47 -15.13 17.65 -3.52
C ASN A 47 -15.99 17.46 -4.79
N LEU A 48 -15.55 16.61 -5.72
CA LEU A 48 -16.33 16.29 -6.94
C LEU A 48 -17.42 15.24 -6.69
N ILE A 49 -17.38 14.57 -5.54
CA ILE A 49 -18.18 13.38 -5.24
C ILE A 49 -19.19 13.69 -4.12
N ILE A 50 -18.76 14.46 -3.12
CA ILE A 50 -19.56 14.84 -1.95
C ILE A 50 -20.15 16.22 -2.20
N ASN A 51 -21.38 16.25 -2.69
CA ASN A 51 -22.10 17.52 -2.86
C ASN A 51 -22.63 18.11 -1.53
N GLN A 52 -22.70 17.30 -0.47
CA GLN A 52 -23.12 17.71 0.89
C GLN A 52 -22.49 16.79 1.95
N ASP A 53 -21.82 17.37 2.93
CA ASP A 53 -21.30 16.66 4.11
C ASP A 53 -22.44 16.06 4.92
N ASN A 54 -22.43 14.74 5.08
CA ASN A 54 -23.33 14.05 6.01
C ASN A 54 -22.78 14.10 7.44
N TYR A 55 -21.47 14.26 7.60
CA TYR A 55 -20.80 14.27 8.89
C TYR A 55 -20.50 15.69 9.38
N ASN A 56 -21.14 16.09 10.49
CA ASN A 56 -20.99 17.41 11.10
C ASN A 56 -20.19 17.41 12.43
N GLY A 57 -19.63 16.26 12.82
CA GLY A 57 -18.85 16.15 14.05
C GLY A 57 -17.42 16.70 13.89
N SER A 58 -16.64 16.62 14.98
CA SER A 58 -15.20 16.96 14.94
C SER A 58 -14.34 15.72 14.72
N TYR A 59 -13.11 15.89 14.24
CA TYR A 59 -12.09 14.85 14.19
C TYR A 59 -11.16 14.97 15.38
N VAL A 60 -10.97 13.89 16.11
CA VAL A 60 -10.04 13.80 17.24
C VAL A 60 -8.87 12.92 16.82
N VAL A 61 -7.67 13.49 16.78
CA VAL A 61 -6.46 12.82 16.32
C VAL A 61 -5.58 12.46 17.51
N ALA A 62 -5.43 11.16 17.75
CA ALA A 62 -4.69 10.60 18.88
C ALA A 62 -3.26 10.24 18.49
N LEU A 63 -2.30 11.12 18.83
CA LEU A 63 -0.89 10.99 18.44
C LEU A 63 0.00 10.47 19.60
N PRO A 64 1.13 9.81 19.29
CA PRO A 64 2.11 9.42 20.29
C PRO A 64 2.80 10.62 20.96
N ASP A 65 3.51 10.37 22.07
CA ASP A 65 4.21 11.42 22.83
C ASP A 65 5.20 12.19 21.93
N TYR A 66 4.95 13.48 21.78
CA TYR A 66 5.74 14.38 20.94
C TYR A 66 7.22 14.43 21.33
N LYS A 67 7.59 14.20 22.60
CA LYS A 67 9.00 14.18 23.01
C LYS A 67 9.79 13.05 22.38
N ARG A 68 9.13 11.93 22.07
CA ARG A 68 9.77 10.73 21.50
C ARG A 68 9.55 10.61 19.99
N PHE A 69 8.45 11.16 19.49
CA PHE A 69 7.99 10.98 18.11
C PHE A 69 7.77 12.33 17.41
N SER A 70 8.60 13.34 17.70
CA SER A 70 8.44 14.70 17.16
C SER A 70 8.46 14.72 15.63
N GLU A 71 9.38 13.99 15.01
CA GLU A 71 9.50 13.93 13.54
C GLU A 71 8.24 13.34 12.93
N PHE A 72 7.86 12.12 13.32
CA PHE A 72 6.61 11.49 12.90
C PHE A 72 5.41 12.42 13.08
N ASN A 73 5.22 12.99 14.29
CA ASN A 73 4.09 13.85 14.60
C ASN A 73 4.04 15.11 13.73
N ASN A 74 5.19 15.72 13.42
CA ASN A 74 5.25 16.92 12.59
C ASN A 74 4.85 16.62 11.15
N PHE A 75 5.46 15.60 10.53
CA PHE A 75 5.16 15.25 9.15
C PHE A 75 3.75 14.70 8.98
N PHE A 76 3.27 13.90 9.94
CA PHE A 76 1.89 13.44 9.98
C PHE A 76 0.88 14.59 10.02
N GLN A 77 1.07 15.56 10.92
CA GLN A 77 0.20 16.75 11.00
C GLN A 77 0.26 17.59 9.72
N LEU A 78 1.44 17.76 9.11
CA LEU A 78 1.57 18.45 7.83
C LEU A 78 0.80 17.73 6.71
N GLY A 79 0.85 16.40 6.67
CA GLY A 79 0.07 15.59 5.74
C GLY A 79 -1.43 15.79 5.91
N MET A 80 -1.91 15.77 7.16
CA MET A 80 -3.32 16.05 7.46
C MET A 80 -3.72 17.45 7.00
N ILE A 81 -2.93 18.48 7.30
CA ILE A 81 -3.21 19.87 6.90
C ILE A 81 -3.32 19.98 5.38
N GLN A 82 -2.45 19.28 4.65
CA GLN A 82 -2.51 19.24 3.19
C GLN A 82 -3.80 18.57 2.69
N ALA A 83 -4.20 17.42 3.27
CA ALA A 83 -5.44 16.75 2.92
C ALA A 83 -6.69 17.63 3.19
N ILE A 84 -6.73 18.31 4.34
CA ILE A 84 -7.82 19.25 4.69
C ILE A 84 -7.97 20.31 3.61
N LYS A 85 -6.84 20.92 3.21
CA LYS A 85 -6.82 21.96 2.19
C LYS A 85 -7.26 21.44 0.83
N ASP A 86 -6.72 20.30 0.40
CA ASP A 86 -6.98 19.74 -0.93
C ASP A 86 -8.43 19.25 -1.07
N GLN A 87 -8.99 18.72 0.01
CA GLN A 87 -10.34 18.15 0.07
C GLN A 87 -11.39 19.14 0.61
N GLY A 88 -11.02 20.39 0.92
CA GLY A 88 -11.96 21.41 1.38
C GLY A 88 -12.67 21.07 2.70
N ILE A 89 -12.04 20.32 3.60
CA ILE A 89 -12.69 19.83 4.83
C ILE A 89 -12.82 20.98 5.85
N GLU A 90 -14.05 21.31 6.24
CA GLU A 90 -14.34 22.42 7.17
C GLU A 90 -14.53 21.98 8.63
N ASN A 91 -14.58 20.67 8.91
CA ASN A 91 -14.76 20.14 10.25
C ASN A 91 -13.63 20.56 11.20
N ASN A 92 -13.97 20.76 12.48
CA ASN A 92 -12.97 21.00 13.52
C ASN A 92 -12.07 19.78 13.73
N ILE A 93 -10.79 20.02 13.97
CA ILE A 93 -9.80 18.99 14.27
C ILE A 93 -9.09 19.30 15.58
N GLU A 94 -9.06 18.31 16.47
CA GLU A 94 -8.41 18.37 17.77
C GLU A 94 -7.30 17.32 17.84
N PHE A 95 -6.07 17.75 18.14
CA PHE A 95 -4.95 16.85 18.40
C PHE A 95 -4.83 16.59 19.89
N ILE A 96 -4.78 15.31 20.28
CA ILE A 96 -4.63 14.87 21.66
C ILE A 96 -3.49 13.85 21.77
N LEU A 97 -3.00 13.63 22.99
CA LEU A 97 -2.11 12.51 23.25
C LEU A 97 -2.91 11.20 23.22
N GLN A 98 -2.34 10.15 22.61
CA GLN A 98 -3.00 8.86 22.49
C GLN A 98 -3.32 8.19 23.85
N GLY A 99 -2.65 8.60 24.93
CA GLY A 99 -2.96 8.17 26.29
C GLY A 99 -4.20 8.82 26.90
N GLU A 100 -4.71 9.89 26.27
CA GLU A 100 -5.85 10.69 26.73
C GLU A 100 -7.15 10.34 25.98
N VAL A 101 -7.10 9.30 25.14
CA VAL A 101 -8.26 8.81 24.38
C VAL A 101 -9.38 8.41 25.34
N ASN A 102 -10.48 9.17 25.29
CA ASN A 102 -11.69 8.90 26.06
C ASN A 102 -12.82 8.45 25.13
N THR A 103 -13.20 7.17 25.22
CA THR A 103 -14.20 6.54 24.34
C THR A 103 -15.58 7.21 24.43
N SER A 104 -15.93 7.86 25.56
CA SER A 104 -17.20 8.58 25.70
C SER A 104 -17.25 9.84 24.84
N LYS A 105 -16.19 10.66 24.85
CA LYS A 105 -16.04 11.86 24.00
C LYS A 105 -16.03 11.51 22.51
N ILE A 106 -15.51 10.33 22.17
CA ILE A 106 -15.37 9.88 20.78
C ILE A 106 -16.70 9.43 20.17
N ARG A 107 -17.70 9.02 20.95
CA ARG A 107 -19.00 8.58 20.39
C ARG A 107 -19.69 9.64 19.54
N GLU A 108 -19.46 10.90 19.84
CA GLU A 108 -20.03 12.04 19.11
C GLU A 108 -19.09 12.59 18.02
N ASN A 109 -17.82 12.15 18.02
CA ASN A 109 -16.76 12.61 17.13
C ASN A 109 -16.23 11.45 16.28
N PHE A 110 -15.16 11.69 15.51
CA PHE A 110 -14.48 10.65 14.74
C PHE A 110 -13.04 10.57 15.23
N LEU A 111 -12.61 9.38 15.66
CA LEU A 111 -11.25 9.15 16.13
C LEU A 111 -10.33 8.75 14.98
N ILE A 112 -9.19 9.42 14.87
CA ILE A 112 -8.06 9.01 14.03
C ILE A 112 -6.91 8.63 14.96
N GLY A 113 -6.38 7.41 14.85
CA GLY A 113 -5.45 6.84 15.83
C GLY A 113 -6.15 5.98 16.87
N PRO A 114 -5.46 5.48 17.90
CA PRO A 114 -4.06 5.73 18.23
C PRO A 114 -3.08 4.98 17.32
N VAL A 115 -1.79 5.30 17.46
CA VAL A 115 -0.70 4.72 16.64
C VAL A 115 -0.13 3.46 17.27
N SER A 116 -0.05 3.37 18.60
CA SER A 116 0.55 2.18 19.24
C SER A 116 -0.39 0.97 19.25
N LYS A 117 0.17 -0.21 18.93
CA LYS A 117 -0.54 -1.50 18.96
C LYS A 117 -1.22 -1.79 20.30
N GLU A 118 -0.59 -1.40 21.40
CA GLU A 118 -1.14 -1.57 22.75
C GLU A 118 -2.38 -0.70 22.99
N SER A 119 -2.37 0.55 22.51
CA SER A 119 -3.51 1.46 22.67
C SER A 119 -4.66 1.04 21.77
N VAL A 120 -4.39 0.62 20.52
CA VAL A 120 -5.41 0.07 19.62
C VAL A 120 -6.11 -1.14 20.24
N LYS A 121 -5.34 -2.11 20.75
CA LYS A 121 -5.88 -3.31 21.41
C LYS A 121 -6.84 -3.01 22.58
N LYS A 122 -6.66 -1.89 23.29
CA LYS A 122 -7.51 -1.52 24.43
C LYS A 122 -8.88 -0.99 24.01
N ILE A 123 -9.00 -0.43 22.80
CA ILE A 123 -10.21 0.27 22.35
C ILE A 123 -10.90 -0.36 21.14
N ASP A 124 -10.27 -1.35 20.51
CA ASP A 124 -10.83 -2.06 19.34
C ASP A 124 -12.16 -2.75 19.65
N GLY A 125 -13.18 -2.39 18.88
CA GLY A 125 -14.58 -2.78 19.07
C GLY A 125 -15.34 -2.03 20.16
N LEU A 126 -14.74 -1.07 20.86
CA LEU A 126 -15.44 -0.23 21.84
C LEU A 126 -16.04 1.04 21.22
N ILE A 127 -15.56 1.43 20.05
CA ILE A 127 -15.98 2.61 19.29
C ILE A 127 -16.69 2.13 18.02
N PRO A 128 -17.82 2.74 17.62
CA PRO A 128 -18.47 2.41 16.36
C PRO A 128 -17.51 2.49 15.17
N LYS A 129 -17.67 1.57 14.21
CA LYS A 129 -16.74 1.40 13.09
C LYS A 129 -16.68 2.62 12.16
N ASP A 130 -17.82 3.25 11.96
CA ASP A 130 -18.01 4.50 11.22
C ASP A 130 -17.54 5.75 11.99
N ARG A 131 -16.96 5.57 13.19
CA ARG A 131 -16.46 6.64 14.07
C ARG A 131 -14.98 6.50 14.45
N ALA A 132 -14.27 5.55 13.84
CA ALA A 132 -12.85 5.37 14.12
C ALA A 132 -12.08 4.83 12.92
N LEU A 133 -10.89 5.40 12.72
CA LEU A 133 -9.83 4.87 11.88
C LEU A 133 -8.57 4.70 12.74
N PHE A 134 -8.14 3.47 12.97
CA PHE A 134 -6.93 3.21 13.74
C PHE A 134 -5.68 3.23 12.86
N LEU A 135 -4.56 3.68 13.44
CA LEU A 135 -3.27 3.80 12.75
C LEU A 135 -2.34 2.61 13.06
N ASN A 136 -2.93 1.49 13.44
CA ASN A 136 -2.28 0.21 13.67
C ASN A 136 -3.31 -0.92 13.49
N GLU A 137 -2.83 -2.15 13.32
CA GLU A 137 -3.66 -3.33 13.10
C GLU A 137 -4.79 -3.47 14.12
N ALA A 138 -6.01 -3.64 13.60
CA ALA A 138 -7.25 -3.80 14.36
C ALA A 138 -8.04 -4.99 13.83
N ASN A 139 -8.84 -5.62 14.68
CA ASN A 139 -9.65 -6.78 14.29
C ASN A 139 -11.11 -6.39 14.00
N LYS A 140 -11.64 -5.36 14.67
CA LYS A 140 -13.06 -4.98 14.58
C LYS A 140 -13.28 -3.67 13.83
N ASN A 141 -12.51 -2.64 14.18
CA ASN A 141 -12.57 -1.33 13.55
C ASN A 141 -11.72 -1.26 12.27
N PHE A 142 -11.99 -0.25 11.44
CA PHE A 142 -11.14 0.06 10.29
C PHE A 142 -9.74 0.50 10.75
N TYR A 143 -8.72 0.11 9.99
CA TYR A 143 -7.36 0.53 10.25
C TYR A 143 -6.56 0.74 8.97
N ILE A 144 -5.53 1.56 9.10
CA ILE A 144 -4.40 1.63 8.17
C ILE A 144 -3.11 1.50 8.96
N SER A 145 -2.08 0.90 8.37
CA SER A 145 -0.77 0.77 9.01
C SER A 145 0.36 0.87 7.98
N LEU A 146 1.53 1.32 8.44
CA LEU A 146 2.79 1.30 7.70
C LEU A 146 3.49 -0.07 7.78
N GLY A 147 2.72 -1.12 8.05
CA GLY A 147 3.27 -2.47 8.14
C GLY A 147 3.38 -3.11 6.76
N ARG A 148 4.22 -4.15 6.69
CA ARG A 148 4.42 -5.00 5.50
C ARG A 148 3.17 -5.57 4.84
N GLY A 149 2.03 -5.64 5.53
CA GLY A 149 0.81 -6.26 5.03
C GLY A 149 0.35 -5.73 3.68
N SER A 150 0.30 -4.40 3.51
CA SER A 150 -0.14 -3.81 2.23
C SER A 150 0.88 -3.97 1.10
N GLN A 151 2.18 -3.94 1.41
CA GLN A 151 3.23 -4.20 0.41
C GLN A 151 3.19 -5.65 -0.07
N LEU A 152 3.04 -6.61 0.84
CA LEU A 152 2.89 -8.03 0.49
C LEU A 152 1.61 -8.30 -0.31
N ASN A 153 0.51 -7.64 0.04
CA ASN A 153 -0.73 -7.73 -0.74
C ASN A 153 -0.53 -7.22 -2.17
N THR A 154 0.16 -6.08 -2.31
CA THR A 154 0.51 -5.47 -3.60
C THR A 154 1.37 -6.40 -4.43
N LEU A 155 2.43 -6.97 -3.82
CA LEU A 155 3.32 -7.92 -4.47
C LEU A 155 2.54 -9.14 -4.99
N ASN A 156 1.69 -9.74 -4.16
CA ASN A 156 0.90 -10.90 -4.56
C ASN A 156 -0.01 -10.57 -5.75
N LYS A 157 -0.75 -9.45 -5.69
CA LYS A 157 -1.63 -9.02 -6.79
C LYS A 157 -0.85 -8.70 -8.06
N TYR A 158 0.30 -8.07 -7.94
CA TYR A 158 1.16 -7.74 -9.07
C TYR A 158 1.64 -9.00 -9.80
N LEU A 159 2.19 -9.96 -9.06
CA LEU A 159 2.64 -11.24 -9.61
C LEU A 159 1.47 -12.01 -10.25
N ASP A 160 0.29 -11.99 -9.62
CA ASP A 160 -0.91 -12.63 -10.14
C ASP A 160 -1.40 -11.97 -11.43
N SER A 161 -1.40 -10.64 -11.51
CA SER A 161 -1.81 -9.88 -12.70
C SER A 161 -0.88 -10.07 -13.90
N ASN A 162 0.39 -10.38 -13.63
CA ASN A 162 1.41 -10.69 -14.64
C ASN A 162 1.51 -12.20 -14.94
N GLU A 163 0.57 -13.01 -14.41
CA GLU A 163 0.54 -14.47 -14.58
C GLU A 163 1.87 -15.17 -14.20
N VAL A 164 2.56 -14.63 -13.20
CA VAL A 164 3.86 -15.16 -12.76
C VAL A 164 3.64 -16.48 -12.02
N SER A 165 4.21 -17.56 -12.57
CA SER A 165 4.14 -18.90 -11.97
C SER A 165 5.38 -19.27 -11.15
N ARG A 166 6.49 -18.55 -11.31
CA ARG A 166 7.74 -18.82 -10.60
C ARG A 166 8.53 -17.55 -10.33
N VAL A 167 9.04 -17.42 -9.11
CA VAL A 167 9.90 -16.30 -8.68
C VAL A 167 11.22 -16.78 -8.12
N GLY A 168 12.26 -15.97 -8.31
CA GLY A 168 13.53 -16.09 -7.61
C GLY A 168 13.50 -15.27 -6.32
N ILE A 169 14.09 -15.79 -5.24
CA ILE A 169 14.31 -15.03 -4.00
C ILE A 169 15.81 -15.07 -3.66
N ILE A 170 16.39 -13.89 -3.50
CA ILE A 170 17.73 -13.72 -2.94
C ILE A 170 17.55 -13.46 -1.44
N SER A 171 17.80 -14.48 -0.63
CA SER A 171 17.57 -14.48 0.81
C SER A 171 18.82 -14.02 1.54
N ASP A 172 18.71 -12.96 2.32
CA ASP A 172 19.82 -12.37 3.06
C ASP A 172 19.58 -12.45 4.57
N SER A 173 20.51 -13.03 5.34
CA SER A 173 20.44 -13.09 6.81
C SER A 173 20.22 -11.75 7.50
N THR A 174 20.67 -10.65 6.87
CA THR A 174 20.48 -9.29 7.37
C THR A 174 19.17 -8.64 6.91
N GLY A 175 18.43 -9.29 6.00
CA GLY A 175 17.17 -8.80 5.45
C GLY A 175 15.93 -9.05 6.32
N ASP A 176 14.76 -8.69 5.79
CA ASP A 176 13.46 -8.93 6.40
C ASP A 176 12.98 -10.37 6.19
N LYS A 177 13.55 -11.26 7.02
CA LYS A 177 13.19 -12.68 7.05
C LYS A 177 11.72 -12.93 7.38
N ASP A 178 11.07 -12.04 8.12
CA ASP A 178 9.68 -12.27 8.50
C ASP A 178 8.75 -12.03 7.31
N SER A 179 8.93 -10.94 6.56
CA SER A 179 8.19 -10.74 5.30
C SER A 179 8.49 -11.82 4.29
N GLU A 180 9.76 -12.18 4.11
CA GLU A 180 10.17 -13.24 3.19
C GLU A 180 9.44 -14.55 3.52
N LYS A 181 9.39 -14.92 4.80
CA LYS A 181 8.69 -16.12 5.28
C LYS A 181 7.17 -16.04 5.06
N ILE A 182 6.55 -14.89 5.35
CA ILE A 182 5.10 -14.70 5.15
C ILE A 182 4.77 -14.79 3.66
N PHE A 183 5.55 -14.13 2.80
CA PHE A 183 5.38 -14.20 1.35
C PHE A 183 5.50 -15.65 0.87
N LYS A 184 6.59 -16.34 1.22
CA LYS A 184 6.81 -17.75 0.85
C LYS A 184 5.63 -18.64 1.21
N ASN A 185 5.13 -18.52 2.44
CA ASN A 185 4.02 -19.35 2.92
C ASN A 185 2.67 -19.02 2.27
N SER A 186 2.47 -17.78 1.83
CA SER A 186 1.19 -17.33 1.26
C SER A 186 1.13 -17.48 -0.25
N TRP A 187 2.25 -17.34 -0.96
CA TRP A 187 2.27 -17.33 -2.43
C TRP A 187 2.59 -18.72 -3.03
N PHE A 188 3.45 -19.52 -2.40
CA PHE A 188 3.79 -20.86 -2.88
C PHE A 188 2.60 -21.82 -2.82
N ASN A 189 2.31 -22.51 -3.93
CA ASN A 189 1.27 -23.54 -3.99
C ASN A 189 1.52 -24.51 -5.16
N GLY A 190 0.62 -25.48 -5.41
CA GLY A 190 0.79 -26.48 -6.48
C GLY A 190 0.92 -25.92 -7.92
N SER A 191 0.59 -24.64 -8.13
CA SER A 191 0.71 -23.92 -9.41
C SER A 191 1.76 -22.81 -9.41
N ARG A 192 2.35 -22.48 -8.24
CA ARG A 192 3.30 -21.38 -8.05
C ARG A 192 4.53 -21.86 -7.32
N ASP A 193 5.71 -21.60 -7.87
CA ASP A 193 6.97 -22.12 -7.36
C ASP A 193 7.95 -21.01 -6.95
N ILE A 194 8.77 -21.29 -5.93
CA ILE A 194 9.73 -20.34 -5.38
C ILE A 194 11.10 -21.00 -5.35
N ILE A 195 12.07 -20.37 -6.02
CA ILE A 195 13.48 -20.77 -5.92
C ILE A 195 14.22 -19.76 -5.04
N THR A 196 14.85 -20.24 -3.97
CA THR A 196 15.62 -19.39 -3.05
C THR A 196 17.11 -19.68 -3.14
N ILE A 197 17.92 -18.64 -3.08
CA ILE A 197 19.36 -18.73 -2.80
C ILE A 197 19.69 -17.89 -1.56
N ASP A 198 20.54 -18.40 -0.67
CA ASP A 198 21.05 -17.59 0.44
C ASP A 198 22.30 -16.82 0.00
N SER A 199 22.29 -15.51 0.17
CA SER A 199 23.36 -14.57 -0.17
C SER A 199 23.77 -13.78 1.08
N ASP A 200 24.28 -14.48 2.10
CA ASP A 200 24.73 -13.80 3.32
C ASP A 200 26.01 -13.00 3.07
N PRO A 201 26.19 -11.82 3.70
CA PRO A 201 27.40 -10.99 3.55
C PRO A 201 28.69 -11.72 3.96
N TYR A 202 28.57 -12.72 4.84
CA TYR A 202 29.69 -13.52 5.35
C TYR A 202 30.00 -14.75 4.47
N ILE A 203 29.27 -14.92 3.37
CA ILE A 203 29.44 -16.00 2.39
C ILE A 203 29.77 -15.36 1.04
N ASP A 204 30.42 -16.11 0.14
CA ASP A 204 30.67 -15.70 -1.24
C ASP A 204 29.36 -15.52 -2.03
N SER A 205 28.71 -14.36 -1.82
CA SER A 205 27.42 -13.97 -2.41
C SER A 205 27.52 -13.88 -3.93
N ASP A 206 28.64 -13.41 -4.48
CA ASP A 206 28.85 -13.32 -5.93
C ASP A 206 28.80 -14.71 -6.57
N SER A 207 29.63 -15.66 -6.12
CA SER A 207 29.61 -17.02 -6.68
C SER A 207 28.25 -17.70 -6.52
N ARG A 208 27.55 -17.47 -5.40
CA ARG A 208 26.23 -18.07 -5.15
C ARG A 208 25.15 -17.50 -6.07
N ILE A 209 25.06 -16.19 -6.17
CA ILE A 209 24.09 -15.53 -7.08
C ILE A 209 24.42 -15.91 -8.52
N LYS A 210 25.68 -15.89 -8.91
CA LYS A 210 26.15 -16.36 -10.22
C LYS A 210 25.71 -17.78 -10.56
N ASN A 211 25.83 -18.70 -9.60
CA ASN A 211 25.39 -20.08 -9.76
C ASN A 211 23.86 -20.18 -9.80
N PHE A 212 23.16 -19.41 -8.97
CA PHE A 212 21.69 -19.36 -8.94
C PHE A 212 21.10 -18.88 -10.27
N LEU A 213 21.77 -17.93 -10.93
CA LEU A 213 21.37 -17.39 -12.24
C LEU A 213 21.89 -18.26 -13.42
N ASP A 214 22.49 -19.41 -13.15
CA ASP A 214 23.11 -20.35 -14.11
C ASP A 214 24.26 -19.75 -14.95
N VAL A 215 24.83 -18.61 -14.53
CA VAL A 215 25.88 -17.91 -15.28
C VAL A 215 27.22 -18.64 -15.21
N SER A 216 27.57 -19.24 -14.07
CA SER A 216 28.80 -20.06 -13.97
C SER A 216 28.83 -21.20 -14.97
N GLU A 217 27.68 -21.86 -15.19
CA GLU A 217 27.58 -22.90 -16.20
C GLU A 217 27.73 -22.33 -17.61
N SER A 218 27.09 -21.19 -17.88
CA SER A 218 27.22 -20.49 -19.16
C SER A 218 28.67 -20.14 -19.49
N ILE A 219 29.43 -19.61 -18.52
CA ILE A 219 30.86 -19.31 -18.69
C ILE A 219 31.64 -20.59 -19.00
N GLY A 220 31.43 -21.66 -18.24
CA GLY A 220 32.12 -22.94 -18.48
C GLY A 220 31.82 -23.55 -19.85
N ARG A 221 30.60 -23.34 -20.38
CA ARG A 221 30.23 -23.73 -21.74
C ARG A 221 30.89 -22.84 -22.78
N PHE A 222 30.88 -21.52 -22.59
CA PHE A 222 31.54 -20.56 -23.48
C PHE A 222 33.04 -20.82 -23.58
N ASP A 223 33.74 -21.07 -22.47
CA ASP A 223 35.18 -21.34 -22.46
C ASP A 223 35.56 -22.58 -23.28
N LYS A 224 34.68 -23.59 -23.33
CA LYS A 224 34.88 -24.77 -24.18
C LYS A 224 34.72 -24.41 -25.66
N ILE A 225 33.74 -23.58 -25.99
CA ILE A 225 33.45 -23.14 -27.36
C ILE A 225 34.55 -22.19 -27.86
N SER A 226 34.96 -21.22 -27.05
CA SER A 226 35.97 -20.23 -27.41
C SER A 226 37.33 -20.86 -27.68
N LYS A 227 37.75 -21.84 -26.88
CA LYS A 227 38.97 -22.64 -27.10
C LYS A 227 38.94 -23.47 -28.39
N ALA A 228 37.75 -23.85 -28.84
CA ALA A 228 37.55 -24.60 -30.07
C ALA A 228 37.28 -23.70 -31.30
N SER A 229 37.12 -22.39 -31.11
CA SER A 229 36.78 -21.43 -32.15
C SER A 229 38.03 -20.86 -32.84
N PHE A 230 37.93 -20.64 -34.15
CA PHE A 230 38.98 -19.98 -34.94
C PHE A 230 38.82 -18.45 -34.99
N SER A 231 37.77 -17.90 -34.36
CA SER A 231 37.49 -16.46 -34.28
C SER A 231 37.16 -16.04 -32.84
N SER A 232 37.44 -14.78 -32.52
CA SER A 232 37.00 -14.16 -31.26
C SER A 232 35.48 -14.18 -31.19
N LEU A 233 34.95 -14.79 -30.13
CA LEU A 233 33.53 -14.82 -29.82
C LEU A 233 33.25 -13.83 -28.69
N GLU A 234 32.12 -13.12 -28.77
CA GLU A 234 31.60 -12.32 -27.68
C GLU A 234 30.79 -13.22 -26.73
N PHE A 235 30.98 -13.09 -25.42
CA PHE A 235 30.24 -13.87 -24.44
C PHE A 235 28.96 -13.14 -24.05
N ILE A 236 27.83 -13.82 -24.23
CA ILE A 236 26.54 -13.42 -23.68
C ILE A 236 26.11 -14.54 -22.73
N PRO A 237 25.98 -14.28 -21.41
CA PRO A 237 25.58 -15.31 -20.47
C PRO A 237 24.17 -15.81 -20.78
N ARG A 238 24.04 -17.14 -20.93
CA ARG A 238 22.74 -17.80 -20.95
C ARG A 238 22.30 -18.02 -19.52
N SER A 239 21.61 -17.03 -18.99
CA SER A 239 21.02 -17.12 -17.66
C SER A 239 19.77 -17.99 -17.66
N ARG A 240 19.30 -18.25 -16.45
CA ARG A 240 18.07 -18.96 -16.17
C ARG A 240 16.85 -18.25 -16.77
N ASP A 241 16.01 -18.96 -17.51
CA ASP A 241 14.83 -18.43 -18.23
C ASP A 241 13.48 -18.83 -17.60
N ASP A 242 13.51 -19.69 -16.57
CA ASP A 242 12.33 -20.17 -15.84
C ASP A 242 11.85 -19.20 -14.73
N ILE A 243 12.60 -18.13 -14.47
CA ILE A 243 12.24 -17.00 -13.60
C ILE A 243 12.38 -15.69 -14.38
N LYS A 244 11.49 -14.73 -14.09
CA LYS A 244 11.57 -13.36 -14.62
C LYS A 244 11.70 -12.33 -13.52
N GLN A 245 11.11 -12.60 -12.36
CA GLN A 245 11.15 -11.75 -11.17
C GLN A 245 12.14 -12.28 -10.14
N ILE A 246 12.96 -11.40 -9.59
CA ILE A 246 13.79 -11.63 -8.42
C ILE A 246 13.31 -10.73 -7.29
N LEU A 247 12.91 -11.35 -6.18
CA LEU A 247 12.43 -10.66 -5.00
C LEU A 247 13.55 -10.51 -3.98
N ILE A 248 13.67 -9.31 -3.41
CA ILE A 248 14.61 -8.98 -2.34
C ILE A 248 13.83 -8.37 -1.18
N PHE A 249 14.13 -8.80 0.05
CA PHE A 249 13.49 -8.33 1.28
C PHE A 249 14.54 -7.59 2.14
N PRO A 250 14.88 -6.32 1.81
CA PRO A 250 15.98 -5.62 2.45
C PRO A 250 15.58 -4.98 3.80
N LYS A 251 16.59 -4.77 4.66
CA LYS A 251 16.52 -3.86 5.82
C LYS A 251 17.44 -2.65 5.69
N GLU A 252 18.42 -2.73 4.79
CA GLU A 252 19.37 -1.65 4.52
C GLU A 252 19.42 -1.40 3.00
N ALA A 253 19.38 -0.12 2.62
CA ALA A 253 19.35 0.28 1.21
C ALA A 253 20.66 -0.08 0.48
N THR A 254 21.82 0.10 1.13
CA THR A 254 23.12 -0.26 0.57
C THR A 254 23.19 -1.75 0.20
N ARG A 255 22.63 -2.62 1.05
CA ARG A 255 22.63 -4.06 0.80
C ARG A 255 21.71 -4.43 -0.36
N LEU A 256 20.57 -3.75 -0.51
CA LEU A 256 19.71 -3.88 -1.69
C LEU A 256 20.50 -3.57 -2.99
N TYR A 257 21.24 -2.46 -3.03
CA TYR A 257 22.00 -2.07 -4.22
C TYR A 257 23.14 -3.06 -4.54
N GLU A 258 23.82 -3.58 -3.52
CA GLU A 258 24.84 -4.61 -3.71
C GLU A 258 24.24 -5.87 -4.34
N LEU A 259 23.13 -6.37 -3.81
CA LEU A 259 22.47 -7.56 -4.36
C LEU A 259 21.96 -7.30 -5.78
N ALA A 260 21.41 -6.13 -6.06
CA ALA A 260 20.95 -5.75 -7.39
C ALA A 260 22.10 -5.61 -8.39
N SER A 261 23.25 -5.07 -7.97
CA SER A 261 24.49 -5.02 -8.75
C SER A 261 24.96 -6.41 -9.18
N LEU A 262 24.92 -7.38 -8.26
CA LEU A 262 25.33 -8.77 -8.54
C LEU A 262 24.43 -9.45 -9.57
N VAL A 263 23.18 -9.01 -9.71
CA VAL A 263 22.25 -9.48 -10.74
C VAL A 263 22.46 -8.73 -12.06
N ARG A 264 22.43 -7.38 -12.03
CA ARG A 264 22.42 -6.54 -13.23
C ARG A 264 23.80 -6.34 -13.85
N PHE A 265 24.77 -5.86 -13.09
CA PHE A 265 26.03 -5.40 -13.67
C PHE A 265 27.03 -6.50 -13.93
N ASN A 266 26.96 -7.58 -13.16
CA ASN A 266 27.87 -8.69 -13.42
C ASN A 266 27.48 -9.45 -14.69
N TYR A 267 26.21 -9.41 -15.11
CA TYR A 267 25.69 -10.33 -16.13
C TYR A 267 24.75 -9.72 -17.18
N GLY A 268 24.31 -8.47 -17.03
CA GLY A 268 23.41 -7.79 -17.98
C GLY A 268 22.04 -8.45 -18.11
N LEU A 269 21.52 -9.02 -17.02
CA LEU A 269 20.32 -9.87 -17.07
C LEU A 269 19.07 -9.04 -16.89
N ASP A 270 18.05 -9.31 -17.71
CA ASP A 270 16.79 -8.57 -17.79
C ASP A 270 15.75 -9.04 -16.74
N TYR A 271 16.20 -9.51 -15.56
CA TYR A 271 15.28 -9.85 -14.49
C TYR A 271 14.69 -8.60 -13.85
N GLU A 272 13.39 -8.61 -13.64
CA GLU A 272 12.73 -7.60 -12.84
C GLU A 272 13.10 -7.79 -11.36
N ILE A 273 13.80 -6.81 -10.79
CA ILE A 273 14.18 -6.83 -9.38
C ILE A 273 13.12 -6.07 -8.60
N ILE A 274 12.40 -6.77 -7.72
CA ILE A 274 11.34 -6.18 -6.90
C ILE A 274 11.78 -6.21 -5.43
N ALA A 275 11.71 -5.06 -4.76
CA ALA A 275 12.00 -4.96 -3.33
C ALA A 275 10.83 -4.35 -2.56
N ILE A 276 10.50 -4.96 -1.41
CA ILE A 276 9.59 -4.35 -0.44
C ILE A 276 10.39 -3.46 0.50
N THR A 277 9.81 -2.33 0.89
CA THR A 277 10.53 -1.28 1.61
C THR A 277 10.10 -1.13 3.06
N SER A 278 9.13 -1.92 3.55
CA SER A 278 8.51 -1.74 4.86
C SER A 278 9.46 -1.74 6.06
N GLU A 279 10.61 -2.42 5.95
CA GLU A 279 11.65 -2.45 6.99
C GLU A 279 12.90 -1.64 6.61
N LEU A 280 12.85 -0.85 5.53
CA LEU A 280 13.87 0.14 5.21
C LEU A 280 13.59 1.42 6.00
N ASP A 281 14.52 1.76 6.89
CA ASP A 281 14.49 2.99 7.68
C ASP A 281 15.37 4.11 7.07
N ASP A 282 16.30 3.74 6.20
CA ASP A 282 17.28 4.65 5.58
C ASP A 282 16.76 5.34 4.33
N ALA A 283 17.47 6.40 3.93
CA ALA A 283 17.22 7.07 2.68
C ALA A 283 17.57 6.20 1.46
N ILE A 284 16.69 6.21 0.46
CA ILE A 284 16.91 5.51 -0.82
C ILE A 284 17.51 6.46 -1.85
N ASP A 285 18.59 6.05 -2.51
CA ASP A 285 19.21 6.81 -3.60
C ASP A 285 18.51 6.46 -4.92
N GLN A 286 17.78 7.42 -5.48
CA GLN A 286 17.10 7.26 -6.77
C GLN A 286 18.05 6.92 -7.91
N ASN A 287 19.31 7.36 -7.86
CA ASN A 287 20.27 7.00 -8.90
C ASN A 287 20.55 5.51 -8.84
N GLU A 288 20.79 4.94 -7.65
CA GLU A 288 21.02 3.50 -7.50
C GLU A 288 19.78 2.68 -7.90
N ILE A 289 18.59 3.13 -7.52
CA ILE A 289 17.32 2.49 -7.93
C ILE A 289 17.16 2.48 -9.45
N GLY A 290 17.35 3.63 -10.11
CA GLY A 290 17.22 3.74 -11.56
C GLY A 290 18.36 3.06 -12.32
N LEU A 291 19.57 3.07 -11.76
CA LEU A 291 20.76 2.44 -12.31
C LEU A 291 20.63 0.91 -12.35
N HIS A 292 19.99 0.34 -11.33
CA HIS A 292 19.74 -1.10 -11.23
C HIS A 292 18.35 -1.55 -11.71
N ASP A 293 17.49 -0.60 -12.12
CA ASP A 293 16.11 -0.85 -12.53
C ASP A 293 15.36 -1.71 -11.50
N ILE A 294 15.35 -1.21 -10.25
CA ILE A 294 14.69 -1.84 -9.10
C ILE A 294 13.29 -1.27 -8.96
N SER A 295 12.27 -2.13 -9.04
CA SER A 295 10.89 -1.78 -8.70
C SER A 295 10.69 -1.84 -7.19
N LEU A 296 10.29 -0.72 -6.59
CA LEU A 296 10.08 -0.61 -5.15
C LEU A 296 8.59 -0.67 -4.82
N ILE A 297 8.21 -1.60 -3.97
CA ILE A 297 6.88 -1.58 -3.35
C ILE A 297 6.98 -0.75 -2.07
N ASP A 298 6.39 0.44 -2.07
CA ASP A 298 6.45 1.37 -0.94
C ASP A 298 5.07 1.90 -0.56
N HIS A 299 5.00 2.37 0.68
CA HIS A 299 3.87 3.09 1.24
C HIS A 299 3.86 4.56 0.82
N THR A 300 4.68 5.01 -0.13
CA THR A 300 4.64 6.38 -0.66
C THR A 300 4.66 6.30 -2.17
N TYR A 301 3.83 7.09 -2.86
CA TYR A 301 3.92 7.19 -4.32
C TYR A 301 5.16 7.95 -4.79
N GLU A 302 5.69 8.83 -3.94
CA GLU A 302 6.95 9.53 -4.16
C GLU A 302 7.61 9.85 -2.83
N ASN A 303 8.94 9.88 -2.82
CA ASN A 303 9.71 10.29 -1.65
C ASN A 303 9.86 11.82 -1.59
N ARG A 304 8.77 12.49 -1.19
CA ARG A 304 8.61 13.95 -1.23
C ARG A 304 9.63 14.74 -0.40
N PHE A 305 10.20 14.15 0.64
CA PHE A 305 11.10 14.83 1.59
C PHE A 305 12.57 14.43 1.44
N GLY A 306 13.05 14.33 0.19
CA GLY A 306 14.48 14.22 -0.09
C GLY A 306 15.07 12.90 0.40
N TYR A 307 14.49 11.80 -0.08
CA TYR A 307 14.91 10.43 0.20
C TYR A 307 14.64 9.91 1.62
N ASP A 308 14.20 10.75 2.56
CA ASP A 308 13.81 10.30 3.90
C ASP A 308 12.44 9.59 3.89
N LEU A 309 12.49 8.25 3.87
CA LEU A 309 11.29 7.40 3.87
C LEU A 309 10.39 7.66 5.08
N ASN A 310 10.97 7.87 6.26
CA ASN A 310 10.20 8.06 7.49
C ASN A 310 9.39 9.35 7.44
N LYS A 311 9.98 10.44 6.96
CA LYS A 311 9.27 11.70 6.74
C LYS A 311 8.17 11.56 5.70
N SER A 312 8.48 10.96 4.55
CA SER A 312 7.52 10.78 3.45
C SER A 312 6.36 9.87 3.84
N ARG A 313 6.61 8.74 4.52
CA ARG A 313 5.58 7.83 5.04
C ARG A 313 4.73 8.48 6.12
N SER A 314 5.34 9.23 7.04
CA SER A 314 4.61 9.96 8.08
C SER A 314 3.65 10.98 7.46
N PHE A 315 4.12 11.74 6.48
CA PHE A 315 3.31 12.71 5.75
C PHE A 315 2.18 12.04 4.96
N CYS A 316 2.48 11.01 4.17
CA CYS A 316 1.47 10.28 3.40
C CYS A 316 0.44 9.61 4.30
N LEU A 317 0.87 9.03 5.44
CA LEU A 317 -0.04 8.46 6.43
C LEU A 317 -0.97 9.53 6.99
N GLY A 318 -0.45 10.72 7.32
CA GLY A 318 -1.25 11.85 7.78
C GLY A 318 -2.30 12.27 6.75
N TYR A 319 -1.89 12.44 5.49
CA TYR A 319 -2.81 12.78 4.41
C TYR A 319 -3.92 11.75 4.27
N ASP A 320 -3.56 10.48 4.16
CA ASP A 320 -4.50 9.40 3.90
C ASP A 320 -5.38 9.11 5.12
N SER A 321 -4.87 9.31 6.34
CA SER A 321 -5.68 9.21 7.56
C SER A 321 -6.84 10.20 7.54
N MET A 322 -6.59 11.44 7.14
CA MET A 322 -7.65 12.45 7.04
C MET A 322 -8.60 12.15 5.88
N LEU A 323 -8.06 11.82 4.71
CA LEU A 323 -8.85 11.44 3.54
C LEU A 323 -9.83 10.31 3.87
N LEU A 324 -9.31 9.22 4.46
CA LEU A 324 -10.11 8.05 4.80
C LEU A 324 -11.07 8.30 5.96
N ALA A 325 -10.68 9.07 6.98
CA ALA A 325 -11.61 9.45 8.05
C ALA A 325 -12.82 10.22 7.50
N TYR A 326 -12.59 11.11 6.54
CA TYR A 326 -13.65 11.86 5.89
C TYR A 326 -14.52 10.98 4.97
N VAL A 327 -13.93 10.02 4.25
CA VAL A 327 -14.66 9.01 3.47
C VAL A 327 -15.55 8.13 4.37
N ILE A 328 -14.98 7.56 5.43
CA ILE A 328 -15.66 6.62 6.34
C ILE A 328 -16.80 7.33 7.06
N SER A 329 -16.56 8.51 7.62
CA SER A 329 -17.56 9.27 8.37
C SER A 329 -18.75 9.72 7.50
N ASN A 330 -18.53 9.91 6.20
CA ASN A 330 -19.60 10.21 5.23
C ASN A 330 -20.24 8.96 4.60
N GLY A 331 -19.75 7.77 4.94
CA GLY A 331 -20.28 6.48 4.47
C GLY A 331 -20.02 6.23 2.99
N ILE A 332 -18.85 6.62 2.50
CA ILE A 332 -18.41 6.40 1.11
C ILE A 332 -17.65 5.08 1.04
N GLN A 333 -17.90 4.33 -0.02
CA GLN A 333 -17.34 3.01 -0.32
C GLN A 333 -16.72 2.99 -1.72
N GLY A 334 -16.01 1.91 -2.04
CA GLY A 334 -15.34 1.72 -3.33
C GLY A 334 -13.85 2.05 -3.26
N GLU A 335 -13.28 2.43 -4.40
CA GLU A 335 -11.85 2.73 -4.51
C GLU A 335 -11.54 4.18 -4.10
N ILE A 336 -10.62 4.34 -3.14
CA ILE A 336 -10.06 5.63 -2.75
C ILE A 336 -8.55 5.59 -3.00
N ARG A 337 -8.03 6.58 -3.71
CA ARG A 337 -6.60 6.73 -3.99
C ARG A 337 -6.04 7.82 -3.08
N GLY A 338 -5.13 7.44 -2.20
CA GLY A 338 -4.37 8.36 -1.36
C GLY A 338 -2.91 8.46 -1.79
N LEU A 339 -2.09 9.16 -1.02
CA LEU A 339 -0.65 9.26 -1.24
C LEU A 339 0.10 8.02 -0.71
N LEU A 340 -0.47 7.32 0.26
CA LEU A 340 0.13 6.14 0.88
C LEU A 340 -0.22 4.85 0.14
N GLY A 341 -1.39 4.81 -0.50
CA GLY A 341 -1.83 3.66 -1.27
C GLY A 341 -3.21 3.81 -1.91
N ILE A 342 -3.64 2.72 -2.53
CA ILE A 342 -4.98 2.53 -3.10
C ILE A 342 -5.80 1.68 -2.14
N TYR A 343 -6.93 2.23 -1.70
CA TYR A 343 -7.82 1.66 -0.71
C TYR A 343 -9.08 1.12 -1.37
N LYS A 344 -9.47 -0.11 -1.05
CA LYS A 344 -10.81 -0.62 -1.34
C LYS A 344 -11.59 -0.68 -0.04
N ILE A 345 -12.65 0.11 0.04
CA ILE A 345 -13.43 0.29 1.26
C ILE A 345 -14.81 -0.32 1.06
N ASP A 346 -15.18 -1.25 1.93
CA ASP A 346 -16.52 -1.81 2.01
C ASP A 346 -17.13 -1.56 3.40
N SER A 347 -18.24 -2.22 3.74
CA SER A 347 -18.90 -2.06 5.05
C SER A 347 -18.06 -2.57 6.22
N ASP A 348 -17.14 -3.51 5.97
CA ASP A 348 -16.53 -4.37 6.98
C ASP A 348 -15.00 -4.33 6.98
N SER A 349 -14.36 -3.80 5.96
CA SER A 349 -12.92 -3.74 5.87
C SER A 349 -12.40 -2.60 4.99
N ILE A 350 -11.13 -2.28 5.20
CA ILE A 350 -10.32 -1.50 4.27
C ILE A 350 -9.21 -2.43 3.81
N GLU A 351 -9.18 -2.71 2.51
CA GLU A 351 -8.03 -3.33 1.88
C GLU A 351 -7.10 -2.24 1.37
N ILE A 352 -5.80 -2.38 1.63
CA ILE A 352 -4.79 -1.39 1.24
C ILE A 352 -3.81 -2.05 0.26
N ASN A 353 -3.55 -1.38 -0.84
CA ASN A 353 -2.49 -1.70 -1.79
C ASN A 353 -1.51 -0.54 -1.81
N SER A 354 -0.24 -0.84 -1.58
CA SER A 354 0.89 0.07 -1.77
C SER A 354 1.12 0.36 -3.25
N TYR A 355 1.95 1.35 -3.54
CA TYR A 355 2.37 1.66 -4.90
C TYR A 355 3.63 0.88 -5.27
N ILE A 356 3.76 0.60 -6.57
CA ILE A 356 5.00 0.12 -7.19
C ILE A 356 5.64 1.33 -7.87
N ASN A 357 6.84 1.70 -7.42
CA ASN A 357 7.60 2.87 -7.87
C ASN A 357 8.87 2.48 -8.60
#